data_AF-A0A5Y4FED4-F1
#
_entry.id   AF-A0A5Y4FED4-F1
#
_cell.length_a   1.000
_cell.length_b   1.000
_cell.length_c   1.000
_cell.angle_alpha   90.00
_cell.angle_beta   90.00
_cell.angle_gamma   90.00
#
_symmetry.space_group_name_H-M   'P 1'
#
loop_
_entity.id
_entity.type
_entity.pdbx_description
1 polymer ?
#
loop_
_entity_poly.entity_id
_entity_poly.type
_entity_poly.pdbx_seq_one_letter_code
_entity_poly.pdbx_strand_id
1 'polypeptide(L)'
;MKVVYTPHLSSRATPPAKPTYGNVLSLSGNNWDDYGFKTTLNAKIYIENQAISFDFVVKLLIDGVDNTAIKLNELCSSGWDGVFPILGVNYITLPSDIDFYTILVSKIGEEGTITLLNELHDAGFMINVNHDKNAEK
;
A
#
# COMPACT_ATOMS: atom_id res chain seq x y z
N MET A 1 -11.88 4.15 3.23
CA MET A 1 -11.23 3.82 1.94
C MET A 1 -10.61 2.44 2.09
N LYS A 2 -10.57 1.62 1.04
CA LYS A 2 -9.89 0.31 1.08
C LYS A 2 -8.54 0.36 0.39
N VAL A 3 -7.59 -0.47 0.84
CA VAL A 3 -6.31 -0.68 0.17
C VAL A 3 -6.35 -2.01 -0.56
N VAL A 4 -6.10 -1.99 -1.87
CA VAL A 4 -6.29 -3.16 -2.73
C VAL A 4 -5.08 -3.38 -3.64
N TYR A 5 -4.43 -4.53 -3.51
CA TYR A 5 -3.42 -5.03 -4.43
C TYR A 5 -4.06 -5.77 -5.60
N THR A 6 -3.59 -5.50 -6.83
CA THR A 6 -3.97 -6.27 -8.02
C THR A 6 -2.79 -7.12 -8.50
N PRO A 7 -2.88 -8.46 -8.45
CA PRO A 7 -1.78 -9.33 -8.81
C PRO A 7 -1.58 -9.39 -10.33
N HIS A 8 -0.38 -9.81 -10.74
CA HIS A 8 -0.02 -10.14 -12.14
C HIS A 8 -0.21 -9.00 -13.16
N LEU A 9 -0.19 -7.74 -12.72
CA LEU A 9 -0.10 -6.60 -13.62
C LEU A 9 1.34 -6.39 -14.09
N SER A 10 1.49 -5.86 -15.30
CA SER A 10 2.76 -5.35 -15.79
C SER A 10 3.28 -4.25 -14.86
N SER A 11 4.60 -4.19 -14.63
CA SER A 11 5.22 -3.18 -13.78
C SER A 11 5.02 -1.73 -14.26
N ARG A 12 4.64 -1.54 -15.53
CA ARG A 12 4.30 -0.23 -16.10
C ARG A 12 2.81 0.08 -16.09
N ALA A 13 1.97 -0.85 -15.65
CA ALA A 13 0.52 -0.68 -15.65
C ALA A 13 0.08 0.13 -14.43
N THR A 14 -0.80 1.10 -14.67
CA THR A 14 -1.47 1.84 -13.60
C THR A 14 -2.36 0.91 -12.78
N PRO A 15 -2.28 0.95 -11.43
CA PRO A 15 -3.21 0.23 -10.57
C PRO A 15 -4.67 0.61 -10.88
N PRO A 16 -5.61 -0.35 -10.99
CA PRO A 16 -6.98 -0.08 -11.44
C PRO A 16 -7.89 0.52 -10.35
N ALA A 17 -8.98 1.17 -10.75
CA ALA A 17 -9.89 1.90 -9.83
C ALA A 17 -10.70 1.05 -8.84
N LYS A 18 -10.90 -0.24 -9.13
CA LYS A 18 -11.69 -1.20 -8.31
C LYS A 18 -13.03 -0.61 -7.77
N PRO A 19 -13.98 -0.23 -8.65
CA PRO A 19 -15.20 0.50 -8.28
C PRO A 19 -16.05 -0.17 -7.19
N THR A 20 -15.98 -1.49 -7.07
CA THR A 20 -16.71 -2.30 -6.07
C THR A 20 -16.41 -1.92 -4.62
N TYR A 21 -15.28 -1.26 -4.35
CA TYR A 21 -14.89 -0.83 -3.00
C TYR A 21 -15.10 0.69 -2.75
N GLY A 22 -15.61 1.43 -3.73
CA GLY A 22 -15.74 2.89 -3.64
C GLY A 22 -14.39 3.61 -3.65
N ASN A 23 -14.04 4.30 -2.56
CA ASN A 23 -12.75 4.98 -2.42
C ASN A 23 -11.64 3.96 -2.16
N VAL A 24 -10.58 3.99 -2.98
CA VAL A 24 -9.52 2.98 -2.99
C VAL A 24 -8.12 3.59 -3.08
N LEU A 25 -7.20 3.07 -2.26
CA LEU A 25 -5.76 3.08 -2.53
C LEU A 25 -5.42 1.80 -3.30
N SER A 26 -5.18 1.92 -4.61
CA SER A 26 -4.93 0.80 -5.50
C SER A 26 -3.44 0.58 -5.68
N LEU A 27 -2.99 -0.66 -5.52
CA LEU A 27 -1.61 -1.07 -5.60
C LEU A 27 -1.40 -2.12 -6.70
N SER A 28 -0.24 -2.10 -7.34
CA SER A 28 0.21 -3.16 -8.25
C SER A 28 1.72 -3.39 -8.16
N GLY A 29 2.16 -4.57 -8.58
CA GLY A 29 3.58 -4.93 -8.56
C GLY A 29 4.43 -4.00 -9.42
N ASN A 30 5.62 -3.66 -8.93
CA ASN A 30 6.67 -2.97 -9.69
C ASN A 30 7.95 -3.86 -9.69
N ASN A 31 8.79 -3.70 -10.71
CA ASN A 31 10.05 -4.44 -10.86
C ASN A 31 11.28 -3.60 -10.48
N TRP A 32 11.08 -2.44 -9.84
CA TRP A 32 12.16 -1.59 -9.36
C TRP A 32 13.01 -2.34 -8.33
N ASP A 33 14.32 -2.28 -8.53
CA ASP A 33 15.31 -2.97 -7.72
C ASP A 33 16.00 -1.94 -6.80
N ASP A 34 15.63 -1.95 -5.53
CA ASP A 34 16.23 -1.14 -4.46
C ASP A 34 17.46 -1.86 -3.87
N TYR A 35 18.52 -2.00 -4.67
CA TYR A 35 19.81 -2.60 -4.25
C TYR A 35 19.73 -4.07 -3.79
N GLY A 36 19.03 -4.90 -4.55
CA GLY A 36 18.81 -6.33 -4.27
C GLY A 36 17.43 -6.62 -3.68
N PHE A 37 16.71 -5.60 -3.21
CA PHE A 37 15.36 -5.73 -2.67
C PHE A 37 14.33 -5.06 -3.59
N LYS A 38 13.27 -5.77 -3.95
CA LYS A 38 12.17 -5.28 -4.80
C LYS A 38 10.94 -5.04 -3.94
N THR A 39 10.94 -3.91 -3.24
CA THR A 39 9.89 -3.55 -2.26
C THR A 39 8.86 -2.56 -2.81
N THR A 40 9.15 -1.95 -3.95
CA THR A 40 8.32 -0.88 -4.53
C THR A 40 7.05 -1.45 -5.16
N LEU A 41 5.92 -0.80 -4.88
CA LEU A 41 4.62 -1.03 -5.50
C LEU A 41 4.16 0.25 -6.18
N ASN A 42 3.57 0.12 -7.37
CA ASN A 42 2.87 1.23 -7.99
C ASN A 42 1.62 1.55 -7.16
N ALA A 43 1.28 2.83 -7.05
CA ALA A 43 0.13 3.28 -6.28
C ALA A 43 -0.73 4.28 -7.04
N LYS A 44 -2.05 4.23 -6.83
CA LYS A 44 -2.99 5.26 -7.29
C LYS A 44 -4.15 5.38 -6.33
N ILE A 45 -4.57 6.61 -6.05
CA ILE A 45 -5.75 6.89 -5.23
C ILE A 45 -6.94 7.16 -6.15
N TYR A 46 -8.06 6.49 -5.87
CA TYR A 46 -9.33 6.70 -6.51
C TYR A 46 -10.37 7.16 -5.48
N ILE A 47 -11.02 8.29 -5.75
CA ILE A 47 -12.14 8.83 -4.96
C ILE A 47 -13.36 8.85 -5.87
N GLU A 48 -14.46 8.23 -5.45
CA GLU A 48 -15.67 8.13 -6.26
C GLU A 48 -15.37 7.63 -7.69
N ASN A 49 -14.48 6.63 -7.78
CA ASN A 49 -13.99 6.04 -9.03
C ASN A 49 -13.21 7.00 -9.97
N GLN A 50 -12.81 8.17 -9.49
CA GLN A 50 -11.95 9.12 -10.21
C GLN A 50 -10.52 9.09 -9.65
N ALA A 51 -9.54 8.98 -10.55
CA ALA A 51 -8.13 9.02 -10.16
C ALA A 51 -7.75 10.42 -9.65
N ILE A 52 -7.11 10.48 -8.49
CA ILE A 52 -6.46 11.71 -8.05
C ILE A 52 -5.21 11.93 -8.91
N SER A 53 -5.01 13.16 -9.38
CA SER A 53 -3.77 13.59 -10.04
C SER A 53 -2.67 13.79 -9.01
N PHE A 54 -2.11 12.68 -8.56
CA PHE A 54 -0.97 12.59 -7.65
C PHE A 54 -0.18 11.33 -8.02
N ASP A 55 1.14 11.47 -8.15
CA ASP A 55 2.03 10.41 -8.56
C ASP A 55 2.97 10.09 -7.41
N PHE A 56 2.91 8.84 -6.95
CA PHE A 56 3.67 8.34 -5.82
C PHE A 56 3.77 6.81 -5.92
N VAL A 57 4.64 6.23 -5.12
CA VAL A 57 4.74 4.78 -4.96
C VAL A 57 4.64 4.43 -3.48
N VAL A 58 4.39 3.16 -3.17
CA VAL A 58 4.44 2.63 -1.81
C VAL A 58 5.54 1.58 -1.76
N LYS A 59 6.50 1.74 -0.86
CA LYS A 59 7.42 0.66 -0.52
C LYS A 59 6.72 -0.23 0.50
N LEU A 60 6.79 -1.54 0.31
CA LEU A 60 6.30 -2.53 1.25
C LEU A 60 7.40 -3.56 1.46
N LEU A 61 7.87 -3.66 2.70
CA LEU A 61 8.88 -4.63 3.11
C LEU A 61 8.18 -5.75 3.89
N ILE A 62 8.31 -6.98 3.41
CA ILE A 62 7.86 -8.19 4.11
C ILE A 62 9.10 -8.86 4.71
N ASP A 63 9.01 -9.26 5.97
CA ASP A 63 10.13 -9.89 6.67
C ASP A 63 10.63 -11.16 5.94
N GLY A 64 11.94 -11.28 5.75
CA GLY A 64 12.58 -12.38 5.05
C GLY A 64 12.31 -12.47 3.54
N VAL A 65 11.71 -11.46 2.91
CA VAL A 65 11.35 -11.45 1.48
C VAL A 65 12.14 -10.39 0.73
N ASP A 66 12.82 -10.79 -0.34
CA ASP A 66 13.57 -9.89 -1.22
C ASP A 66 12.72 -9.33 -2.37
N ASN A 67 11.58 -9.95 -2.69
CA ASN A 67 10.67 -9.51 -3.74
C ASN A 67 9.21 -9.51 -3.29
N THR A 68 8.73 -8.33 -2.92
CA THR A 68 7.38 -8.12 -2.42
C THR A 68 6.33 -8.45 -3.46
N ALA A 69 6.49 -8.01 -4.71
CA ALA A 69 5.48 -8.21 -5.75
C ALA A 69 5.26 -9.72 -6.04
N ILE A 70 6.34 -10.51 -6.06
CA ILE A 70 6.24 -11.97 -6.17
C ILE A 70 5.47 -12.54 -4.98
N LYS A 71 5.84 -12.16 -3.75
CA LYS A 71 5.19 -12.68 -2.55
C LYS A 71 3.69 -12.35 -2.50
N LEU A 72 3.31 -11.12 -2.85
CA LEU A 72 1.89 -10.72 -2.89
C LEU A 72 1.11 -11.50 -3.96
N ASN A 73 1.71 -11.77 -5.13
CA ASN A 73 1.10 -12.61 -6.15
C ASN A 73 0.89 -14.06 -5.66
N GLU A 74 1.87 -14.62 -4.94
CA GLU A 74 1.74 -15.96 -4.32
C GLU A 74 0.63 -15.99 -3.27
N LEU A 75 0.53 -14.95 -2.43
CA LEU A 75 -0.55 -14.84 -1.44
C LEU A 75 -1.92 -14.79 -2.12
N CYS A 76 -2.06 -14.01 -3.20
CA CYS A 76 -3.29 -14.00 -3.99
C CYS A 76 -3.60 -15.37 -4.60
N SER A 77 -2.59 -16.04 -5.14
CA SER A 77 -2.73 -17.40 -5.69
C SER A 77 -3.10 -18.43 -4.61
N SER A 78 -2.76 -18.16 -3.36
CA SER A 78 -3.04 -18.99 -2.18
C SER A 78 -4.36 -18.64 -1.48
N GLY A 79 -5.14 -17.68 -2.03
CA GLY A 79 -6.49 -17.36 -1.57
C GLY A 79 -6.65 -16.02 -0.85
N TRP A 80 -5.59 -15.20 -0.71
CA TRP A 80 -5.76 -13.82 -0.26
C TRP A 80 -6.45 -12.99 -1.35
N ASP A 81 -7.46 -12.21 -1.01
CA ASP A 81 -8.26 -11.44 -1.96
C ASP A 81 -7.58 -10.15 -2.47
N GLY A 82 -6.37 -9.88 -1.98
CA GLY A 82 -5.60 -8.67 -2.31
C GLY A 82 -6.01 -7.45 -1.48
N VAL A 83 -6.89 -7.60 -0.50
CA VAL A 83 -7.34 -6.50 0.36
C VAL A 83 -6.53 -6.51 1.66
N PHE A 84 -5.95 -5.36 2.03
CA PHE A 84 -5.22 -5.22 3.27
C PHE A 84 -6.17 -5.11 4.48
N PRO A 85 -5.73 -5.48 5.70
CA PRO A 85 -4.39 -5.95 6.05
C PRO A 85 -4.10 -7.40 5.62
N ILE A 86 -2.82 -7.73 5.47
CA ILE A 86 -2.39 -9.10 5.16
C ILE A 86 -2.25 -9.91 6.46
N LEU A 87 -3.21 -10.78 6.74
CA LEU A 87 -3.22 -11.57 7.98
C LEU A 87 -2.06 -12.58 8.02
N GLY A 88 -1.38 -12.67 9.17
CA GLY A 88 -0.30 -13.63 9.40
C GLY A 88 1.02 -13.31 8.68
N VAL A 89 1.14 -12.12 8.08
CA VAL A 89 2.36 -11.65 7.41
C VAL A 89 2.89 -10.44 8.17
N ASN A 90 4.17 -10.46 8.53
CA ASN A 90 4.84 -9.31 9.13
C ASN A 90 5.38 -8.41 8.02
N TYR A 91 4.87 -7.19 7.94
CA TYR A 91 5.25 -6.22 6.94
C TYR A 91 5.08 -4.78 7.44
N ILE A 92 5.82 -3.87 6.83
CA ILE A 92 5.68 -2.42 6.99
C ILE A 92 5.58 -1.76 5.62
N THR A 93 4.91 -0.62 5.55
CA THR A 93 4.87 0.21 4.35
C THR A 93 5.44 1.60 4.55
N LEU A 94 5.85 2.23 3.46
CA LEU A 94 6.26 3.62 3.42
C LEU A 94 5.85 4.25 2.08
N PRO A 95 4.92 5.22 2.05
CA PRO A 95 4.67 6.02 0.86
C PRO A 95 5.91 6.85 0.52
N SER A 96 6.17 7.06 -0.77
CA SER A 96 7.36 7.80 -1.24
C SER A 96 7.27 9.31 -1.04
N ASP A 97 6.10 9.83 -0.74
CA ASP A 97 5.81 11.26 -0.74
C ASP A 97 4.97 11.64 0.48
N ILE A 98 5.35 12.73 1.16
CA ILE A 98 4.70 13.23 2.37
C ILE A 98 3.30 13.83 2.10
N ASP A 99 3.06 14.32 0.88
CA ASP A 99 1.76 14.87 0.49
C ASP A 99 0.66 13.80 0.48
N PHE A 100 1.05 12.51 0.47
CA PHE A 100 0.14 11.40 0.65
C PHE A 100 -0.76 11.56 1.88
N TYR A 101 -0.18 11.91 3.04
CA TYR A 101 -0.95 12.05 4.28
C TYR A 101 -1.94 13.22 4.19
N THR A 102 -1.50 14.37 3.68
CA THR A 102 -2.34 15.55 3.47
C THR A 102 -3.51 15.26 2.53
N ILE A 103 -3.24 14.54 1.43
CA ILE A 103 -4.27 14.12 0.47
C ILE A 103 -5.28 13.20 1.13
N LEU A 104 -4.85 12.20 1.90
CA LEU A 104 -5.78 11.30 2.60
C LEU A 104 -6.67 12.08 3.57
N VAL A 105 -6.09 12.92 4.43
CA VAL A 105 -6.88 13.73 5.39
C VAL A 105 -7.89 14.61 4.65
N SER A 106 -7.48 15.25 3.55
CA SER A 106 -8.36 16.09 2.73
C SER A 106 -9.52 15.32 2.09
N LYS A 107 -9.32 14.05 1.71
CA LYS A 107 -10.29 13.28 0.92
C LYS A 107 -11.18 12.36 1.73
N ILE A 108 -10.67 11.81 2.83
CA ILE A 108 -11.39 10.81 3.64
C ILE A 108 -11.45 11.18 5.13
N GLY A 109 -10.97 12.37 5.51
CA GLY A 109 -10.94 12.83 6.89
C GLY A 109 -9.84 12.18 7.72
N GLU A 110 -9.64 12.72 8.92
CA GLU A 110 -8.60 12.27 9.85
C GLU A 110 -8.82 10.83 10.32
N GLU A 111 -10.02 10.50 10.83
CA GLU A 111 -10.36 9.15 11.30
C GLU A 111 -10.22 8.08 10.20
N GLY A 112 -10.66 8.42 8.97
CA GLY A 112 -10.52 7.55 7.81
C GLY A 112 -9.06 7.34 7.42
N THR A 113 -8.23 8.38 7.56
CA THR A 113 -6.79 8.32 7.31
C THR A 113 -6.09 7.45 8.34
N ILE A 114 -6.36 7.63 9.63
CA ILE A 114 -5.81 6.80 10.72
C ILE A 114 -6.15 5.33 10.50
N THR A 115 -7.40 5.03 10.15
CA THR A 115 -7.84 3.65 9.87
C THR A 115 -7.04 3.04 8.71
N LEU A 116 -6.87 3.79 7.62
CA LEU A 116 -6.13 3.31 6.45
C LEU A 116 -4.64 3.10 6.75
N LEU A 117 -4.00 4.04 7.45
CA LEU A 117 -2.57 3.94 7.80
C LEU A 117 -2.30 2.75 8.74
N ASN A 118 -3.25 2.46 9.64
CA ASN A 118 -3.21 1.24 10.46
C ASN A 118 -3.39 -0.03 9.62
N GLU A 119 -4.36 -0.10 8.70
CA GLU A 119 -4.52 -1.28 7.81
C GLU A 119 -3.29 -1.51 6.91
N LEU A 120 -2.57 -0.43 6.56
CA LEU A 120 -1.37 -0.47 5.73
C LEU A 120 -0.09 -0.82 6.51
N HIS A 121 -0.11 -0.78 7.85
CA HIS A 121 1.10 -0.82 8.69
C HIS A 121 2.13 0.23 8.26
N ASP A 122 1.67 1.48 8.14
CA ASP A 122 2.52 2.58 7.71
C ASP A 122 3.61 2.92 8.75
N ALA A 123 4.87 2.80 8.35
CA ALA A 123 6.01 3.02 9.23
C ALA A 123 6.08 4.48 9.73
N GLY A 124 5.79 5.45 8.86
CA GLY A 124 5.81 6.86 9.23
C GLY A 124 4.80 7.19 10.32
N PHE A 125 3.59 6.62 10.23
CA PHE A 125 2.53 6.78 11.19
C PHE A 125 2.77 5.98 12.48
N MET A 126 3.18 4.72 12.39
CA MET A 126 3.38 3.86 13.56
C MET A 126 4.49 4.38 14.50
N ILE A 127 5.57 4.93 13.93
CA ILE A 127 6.68 5.51 14.70
C ILE A 127 6.25 6.82 15.38
N ASN A 128 5.61 7.72 14.63
CA ASN A 128 5.41 9.10 15.09
C ASN A 128 4.11 9.34 15.86
N VAL A 129 3.10 8.48 15.69
CA VAL A 129 1.76 8.72 16.24
C VAL A 129 1.29 7.56 17.11
N ASN A 130 1.53 6.31 16.69
CA ASN A 130 1.00 5.14 17.41
C ASN A 130 1.93 4.60 18.52
N HIS A 131 3.14 5.18 18.69
CA HIS A 131 4.16 4.75 19.66
C HIS A 131 4.37 3.22 19.70
N ASP A 132 4.36 2.58 18.52
CA ASP A 132 4.58 1.14 18.46
C ASP A 132 6.08 0.86 18.61
N LYS A 133 6.48 0.32 19.78
CA LYS A 133 7.89 0.09 20.15
C LYS A 133 8.63 -0.90 19.23
N ASN A 134 7.91 -1.59 18.34
CA ASN A 134 8.50 -2.51 17.37
C ASN A 134 8.94 -1.84 16.07
N ALA A 135 8.49 -0.61 15.78
CA ALA A 135 8.86 0.11 14.56
C ALA A 135 10.21 0.87 14.67
N GLU A 136 10.82 0.90 15.86
CA GLU A 136 12.10 1.58 16.14
C GLU A 136 13.34 0.67 15.98
N LYS A 137 13.20 -0.56 15.47
CA LYS A 137 14.30 -1.53 15.36
C LYS A 137 14.72 -1.86 13.94
#